data_AF-A0A7V9I711-F1
#
_entry.id   AF-A0A7V9I711-F1
#
_cell.length_a   1.000
_cell.length_b   1.000
_cell.length_c   1.000
_cell.angle_alpha   90.00
_cell.angle_beta   90.00
_cell.angle_gamma   90.00
#
_symmetry.space_group_name_H-M   'P 1'
#
loop_
_entity.id
_entity.type
_entity.pdbx_description
1 polymer ?
#
loop_
_entity_poly.entity_id
_entity_poly.type
_entity_poly.pdbx_seq_one_letter_code
_entity_poly.pdbx_strand_id
1 'polypeptide(L)'
;MNDPAARDAVRGARTLAQTLALLFGIAFLGAGVLGFIPGITTNLGDIKFAGNDSPAELLGLIQVSILHNIVHLLFGIAGIAMARTWESARTYLLGSGIIYVVLVLYGILTSNNSDANFVPINRAGDLLHVGLAAGLLASWFVSKGGEEAAKESRDRSMGSSGSTGSSGSTGSSGPPSTTA
;
A
#
# COMPACT_ATOMS: atom_id res chain seq x y z
N MET A 1 -7.04 -13.24 33.82
CA MET A 1 -6.63 -14.20 32.77
C MET A 1 -5.96 -13.46 31.62
N ASN A 2 -4.72 -13.79 31.28
CA ASN A 2 -4.08 -13.38 30.03
C ASN A 2 -4.43 -14.42 28.98
N ASP A 3 -5.36 -14.14 28.07
CA ASP A 3 -5.74 -15.08 27.03
C ASP A 3 -4.66 -15.12 25.93
N PRO A 4 -3.94 -16.26 25.73
CA PRO A 4 -2.98 -16.39 24.64
C PRO A 4 -3.63 -16.24 23.27
N ALA A 5 -4.91 -16.60 23.10
CA ALA A 5 -5.61 -16.45 21.82
C ALA A 5 -5.80 -14.97 21.43
N ALA A 6 -6.03 -14.10 22.41
CA ALA A 6 -6.10 -12.65 22.19
C ALA A 6 -4.73 -12.06 21.81
N ARG A 7 -3.63 -12.64 22.34
CA ARG A 7 -2.26 -12.24 21.97
C ARG A 7 -1.90 -12.67 20.56
N ASP A 8 -2.37 -13.82 20.12
CA ASP A 8 -2.15 -14.33 18.75
C ASP A 8 -2.97 -13.56 17.71
N ALA A 9 -4.20 -13.16 18.04
CA ALA A 9 -5.01 -12.27 17.21
C ALA A 9 -4.36 -10.88 17.03
N VAL A 10 -3.75 -10.32 18.09
CA VAL A 10 -3.00 -9.05 18.04
C VAL A 10 -1.65 -9.19 17.32
N ARG A 11 -1.01 -10.36 17.37
CA ARG A 11 0.24 -10.66 16.64
C ARG A 11 0.02 -10.99 15.16
N GLY A 12 -1.18 -11.43 14.77
CA GLY A 12 -1.53 -11.86 13.42
C GLY A 12 -2.22 -10.81 12.53
N ALA A 13 -2.61 -9.66 13.09
CA ALA A 13 -3.29 -8.62 12.31
C ALA A 13 -2.30 -7.88 11.38
N ARG A 14 -2.49 -8.01 10.07
CA ARG A 14 -1.72 -7.26 9.07
C ARG A 14 -1.89 -5.76 9.30
N THR A 15 -0.79 -5.01 9.20
CA THR A 15 -0.85 -3.55 9.23
C THR A 15 -1.60 -3.02 8.00
N LEU A 16 -2.12 -1.80 8.09
CA LEU A 16 -2.78 -1.14 6.96
C LEU A 16 -1.87 -1.07 5.72
N ALA A 17 -0.57 -0.79 5.91
CA ALA A 17 0.41 -0.81 4.82
C ALA A 17 0.49 -2.17 4.12
N GLN A 18 0.58 -3.27 4.89
CA GLN A 18 0.65 -4.62 4.34
C GLN A 18 -0.63 -5.01 3.61
N THR A 19 -1.80 -4.65 4.16
CA THR A 19 -3.09 -4.89 3.49
C THR A 19 -3.19 -4.12 2.18
N LEU A 20 -2.82 -2.84 2.17
CA LEU A 20 -2.86 -2.02 0.96
C LEU A 20 -1.85 -2.52 -0.10
N ALA A 21 -0.61 -2.82 0.30
CA ALA A 21 0.39 -3.40 -0.60
C ALA A 21 -0.08 -4.72 -1.21
N LEU A 22 -0.72 -5.58 -0.42
CA LEU A 22 -1.30 -6.83 -0.90
C LEU A 22 -2.44 -6.59 -1.90
N LEU A 23 -3.35 -5.65 -1.61
CA LEU A 23 -4.46 -5.31 -2.50
C LEU A 23 -3.97 -4.81 -3.86
N PHE A 24 -3.04 -3.85 -3.88
CA PHE A 24 -2.44 -3.37 -5.12
C PHE A 24 -1.65 -4.48 -5.83
N GLY A 25 -0.89 -5.30 -5.10
CA GLY A 25 -0.18 -6.44 -5.67
C GLY A 25 -1.11 -7.44 -6.36
N ILE A 26 -2.22 -7.81 -5.72
CA ILE A 26 -3.22 -8.70 -6.32
C ILE A 26 -3.86 -8.05 -7.55
N ALA A 27 -4.21 -6.75 -7.48
CA ALA A 27 -4.80 -6.03 -8.61
C ALA A 27 -3.86 -6.01 -9.82
N PHE A 28 -2.58 -5.70 -9.62
CA PHE A 28 -1.57 -5.71 -10.69
C PHE A 28 -1.32 -7.10 -11.24
N LEU A 29 -1.20 -8.11 -10.37
CA LEU A 29 -1.05 -9.49 -10.81
C LEU A 29 -2.25 -9.93 -11.66
N GLY A 30 -3.46 -9.61 -11.19
CA GLY A 30 -4.70 -9.86 -11.92
C GLY A 30 -4.69 -9.19 -13.28
N ALA A 31 -4.42 -7.89 -13.36
CA ALA A 31 -4.36 -7.15 -14.63
C ALA A 31 -3.34 -7.78 -15.60
N GLY A 32 -2.13 -8.10 -15.12
CA GLY A 32 -1.09 -8.73 -15.94
C GLY A 32 -1.48 -10.12 -16.46
N VAL A 33 -2.17 -10.93 -15.65
CA VAL A 33 -2.68 -12.24 -16.08
C VAL A 33 -3.81 -12.08 -17.08
N LEU A 34 -4.81 -11.24 -16.78
CA LEU A 34 -5.97 -11.03 -17.63
C LEU A 34 -5.59 -10.48 -19.02
N GLY A 35 -4.52 -9.70 -19.09
CA GLY A 35 -3.94 -9.19 -20.34
C GLY A 35 -3.49 -10.28 -21.33
N PHE A 36 -3.33 -11.52 -20.88
CA PHE A 36 -2.98 -12.68 -21.72
C PHE A 36 -4.14 -13.67 -21.89
N ILE A 37 -5.36 -13.33 -21.46
CA ILE A 37 -6.54 -14.20 -21.58
C ILE A 37 -7.39 -13.78 -22.80
N PRO A 38 -7.52 -14.64 -23.84
CA PRO A 38 -8.42 -14.39 -24.96
C PRO A 38 -9.87 -14.25 -24.49
N GLY A 39 -10.59 -13.26 -25.02
CA GLY A 39 -11.99 -12.98 -24.67
C GLY A 39 -12.17 -11.93 -23.57
N ILE A 40 -11.22 -11.83 -22.63
CA ILE A 40 -11.11 -10.68 -21.71
C ILE A 40 -10.26 -9.58 -22.34
N THR A 41 -9.17 -9.98 -22.99
CA THR A 41 -8.38 -9.11 -23.86
C THR A 41 -8.81 -9.33 -25.31
N THR A 42 -9.35 -8.29 -25.93
CA THR A 42 -9.73 -8.30 -27.35
C THR A 42 -8.48 -8.14 -28.23
N ASN A 43 -8.55 -8.61 -29.47
CA ASN A 43 -7.44 -8.55 -30.45
C ASN A 43 -6.11 -9.14 -29.95
N LEU A 44 -6.16 -10.06 -28.98
CA LEU A 44 -4.96 -10.64 -28.37
C LEU A 44 -4.08 -11.40 -29.39
N GLY A 45 -4.66 -11.91 -30.49
CA GLY A 45 -3.91 -12.55 -31.57
C GLY A 45 -2.92 -11.63 -32.29
N ASP A 46 -3.15 -10.31 -32.23
CA ASP A 46 -2.31 -9.30 -32.88
C ASP A 46 -1.49 -8.47 -31.87
N ILE A 47 -1.44 -8.90 -30.60
CA ILE A 47 -0.74 -8.19 -29.54
C ILE A 47 0.73 -7.95 -29.90
N LYS A 48 1.19 -6.71 -29.72
CA LYS A 48 2.59 -6.34 -29.98
C LYS A 48 3.42 -6.47 -28.71
N PHE A 49 4.73 -6.63 -28.90
CA PHE A 49 5.65 -6.79 -27.79
C PHE A 49 5.68 -5.54 -26.89
N ALA A 50 5.84 -4.37 -27.51
CA ALA A 50 5.77 -3.06 -26.90
C ALA A 50 5.28 -2.07 -27.95
N GLY A 51 4.87 -0.87 -27.55
CA GLY A 51 4.37 0.14 -28.48
C GLY A 51 2.88 0.43 -28.34
N ASN A 52 2.50 1.59 -28.86
CA ASN A 52 1.11 2.08 -28.92
C ASN A 52 0.36 1.54 -30.14
N ASP A 53 1.03 0.74 -30.97
CA ASP A 53 0.50 0.08 -32.16
C ASP A 53 -0.15 -1.28 -31.82
N SER A 54 -0.08 -1.73 -30.56
CA SER A 54 -0.74 -2.97 -30.11
C SER A 54 -2.26 -2.83 -30.13
N PRO A 55 -3.00 -3.53 -31.00
CA PRO A 55 -4.45 -3.41 -31.08
C PRO A 55 -5.18 -4.11 -29.92
N ALA A 56 -4.43 -4.79 -29.04
CA ALA A 56 -4.98 -5.57 -27.94
C ALA A 56 -5.50 -4.66 -26.83
N GLU A 57 -6.73 -4.92 -26.38
CA GLU A 57 -7.37 -4.11 -25.34
C GLU A 57 -7.97 -4.99 -24.25
N LEU A 58 -7.59 -4.72 -23.00
CA LEU A 58 -8.21 -5.30 -21.83
C LEU A 58 -9.61 -4.70 -21.64
N LEU A 59 -10.63 -5.55 -21.58
CA LEU A 59 -12.04 -5.18 -21.49
C LEU A 59 -12.53 -4.26 -22.63
N GLY A 60 -11.78 -4.18 -23.74
CA GLY A 60 -12.07 -3.25 -24.84
C GLY A 60 -11.89 -1.76 -24.50
N LEU A 61 -11.16 -1.46 -23.42
CA LEU A 61 -11.01 -0.09 -22.91
C LEU A 61 -9.57 0.31 -22.66
N ILE A 62 -8.71 -0.62 -22.25
CA ILE A 62 -7.32 -0.31 -21.86
C ILE A 62 -6.38 -1.02 -22.81
N GLN A 63 -5.62 -0.27 -23.59
CA GLN A 63 -4.67 -0.85 -24.53
C GLN A 63 -3.55 -1.57 -23.76
N VAL A 64 -3.20 -2.78 -24.21
CA VAL A 64 -2.18 -3.63 -23.58
C VAL A 64 -1.17 -4.13 -24.59
N SER A 65 0.04 -4.42 -24.10
CA SER A 65 1.13 -5.04 -24.84
C SER A 65 1.77 -6.14 -23.99
N ILE A 66 2.59 -7.00 -24.59
CA ILE A 66 3.28 -8.06 -23.85
C ILE A 66 4.12 -7.45 -22.72
N LEU A 67 4.90 -6.40 -23.02
CA LEU A 67 5.73 -5.70 -22.05
C LEU A 67 4.88 -5.08 -20.94
N HIS A 68 3.75 -4.45 -21.27
CA HIS A 68 2.83 -3.84 -20.30
C HIS A 68 2.30 -4.89 -19.32
N ASN A 69 1.86 -6.05 -19.82
CA ASN A 69 1.37 -7.14 -18.98
C ASN A 69 2.48 -7.71 -18.09
N ILE A 70 3.69 -7.90 -18.64
CA ILE A 70 4.85 -8.37 -17.84
C ILE A 70 5.18 -7.39 -16.72
N VAL A 71 5.20 -6.08 -17.00
CA VAL A 71 5.42 -5.06 -15.98
C VAL A 71 4.36 -5.18 -14.88
N HIS A 72 3.08 -5.32 -15.22
CA HIS A 72 2.02 -5.56 -14.23
C HIS A 72 2.23 -6.84 -13.42
N LEU A 73 2.64 -7.94 -14.04
CA LEU A 73 2.97 -9.18 -13.33
C LEU A 73 4.10 -8.95 -12.32
N LEU A 74 5.17 -8.23 -12.71
CA LEU A 74 6.29 -7.90 -11.83
C LEU A 74 5.85 -7.01 -10.66
N PHE A 75 5.05 -5.98 -10.92
CA PHE A 75 4.46 -5.15 -9.87
C PHE A 75 3.57 -5.95 -8.92
N GLY A 76 2.82 -6.91 -9.46
CA GLY A 76 1.94 -7.78 -8.68
C GLY A 76 2.69 -8.73 -7.77
N ILE A 77 3.69 -9.43 -8.32
CA ILE A 77 4.59 -10.31 -7.56
C ILE A 77 5.32 -9.52 -6.48
N ALA A 78 5.88 -8.34 -6.82
CA ALA A 78 6.57 -7.48 -5.88
C ALA A 78 5.62 -7.02 -4.75
N GLY A 79 4.39 -6.61 -5.06
CA GLY A 79 3.42 -6.17 -4.06
C GLY A 79 3.06 -7.26 -3.06
N ILE A 80 2.79 -8.47 -3.56
CA ILE A 80 2.49 -9.64 -2.71
C ILE A 80 3.71 -10.01 -1.86
N ALA A 81 4.91 -10.04 -2.45
CA ALA A 81 6.14 -10.38 -1.75
C ALA A 81 6.50 -9.33 -0.68
N MET A 82 6.29 -8.04 -0.97
CA MET A 82 6.60 -6.93 -0.06
C MET A 82 5.48 -6.68 0.96
N ALA A 83 4.30 -7.28 0.83
CA ALA A 83 3.26 -7.25 1.87
C ALA A 83 3.62 -8.06 3.13
N ARG A 84 4.76 -8.77 3.15
CA ARG A 84 5.18 -9.65 4.25
C ARG A 84 5.59 -8.88 5.51
N THR A 85 6.18 -7.70 5.39
CA THR A 85 6.51 -6.84 6.52
C THR A 85 5.99 -5.42 6.29
N TRP A 86 5.82 -4.67 7.38
CA TRP A 86 5.37 -3.27 7.29
C TRP A 86 6.36 -2.40 6.51
N GLU A 87 7.66 -2.56 6.77
CA GLU A 87 8.69 -1.75 6.12
C GLU A 87 8.74 -2.00 4.61
N SER A 88 8.74 -3.27 4.18
CA SER A 88 8.70 -3.59 2.75
C SER A 88 7.42 -3.12 2.08
N ALA A 89 6.27 -3.24 2.77
CA ALA A 89 4.99 -2.79 2.21
C ALA A 89 4.99 -1.28 1.95
N ARG A 90 5.59 -0.49 2.84
CA ARG A 90 5.72 0.97 2.64
C ARG A 90 6.68 1.32 1.53
N THR A 91 7.80 0.61 1.44
CA THR A 91 8.75 0.78 0.33
C THR A 91 8.09 0.47 -1.01
N TYR A 92 7.27 -0.59 -1.07
CA TYR A 92 6.47 -0.91 -2.24
C TYR A 92 5.53 0.23 -2.61
N LEU A 93 4.64 0.65 -1.68
CA LEU A 93 3.63 1.69 -1.96
C LEU A 93 4.26 3.03 -2.41
N LEU A 94 5.37 3.41 -1.80
CA LEU A 94 6.09 4.63 -2.19
C LEU A 94 6.80 4.46 -3.54
N GLY A 95 7.58 3.40 -3.68
CA GLY A 95 8.36 3.14 -4.89
C GLY A 95 7.47 2.99 -6.12
N SER A 96 6.40 2.20 -6.01
CA SER A 96 5.43 2.05 -7.09
C SER A 96 4.70 3.36 -7.36
N GLY A 97 4.31 4.12 -6.34
CA GLY A 97 3.68 5.42 -6.51
C GLY A 97 4.57 6.39 -7.31
N ILE A 98 5.87 6.45 -6.99
CA ILE A 98 6.84 7.25 -7.74
C ILE A 98 6.97 6.77 -9.18
N ILE A 99 7.10 5.46 -9.41
CA ILE A 99 7.19 4.90 -10.76
C ILE A 99 5.94 5.25 -11.58
N TYR A 100 4.75 5.17 -10.99
CA TYR A 100 3.51 5.54 -11.67
C TYR A 100 3.43 7.03 -11.99
N VAL A 101 3.94 7.92 -11.13
CA VAL A 101 4.08 9.35 -11.47
C VAL A 101 5.01 9.52 -12.67
N VAL A 102 6.16 8.83 -12.69
CA VAL A 102 7.10 8.89 -13.82
C VAL A 102 6.45 8.38 -15.11
N LEU A 103 5.67 7.29 -15.04
CA LEU A 103 4.94 6.74 -16.19
C LEU A 103 3.89 7.72 -16.72
N VAL A 104 3.13 8.38 -15.84
CA VAL A 104 2.18 9.43 -16.22
C VAL A 104 2.90 10.58 -16.92
N LEU A 105 4.02 11.06 -16.35
CA LEU A 105 4.81 12.13 -16.95
C LEU A 105 5.38 11.71 -18.31
N TYR A 106 5.88 10.48 -18.40
CA TYR A 106 6.37 9.91 -19.65
C TYR A 106 5.27 9.86 -20.72
N GLY A 107 4.07 9.39 -20.38
CA GLY A 107 2.91 9.37 -21.30
C GLY A 107 2.54 10.77 -21.80
N ILE A 108 2.53 11.77 -20.91
CA ILE A 108 2.26 13.17 -21.30
C ILE A 108 3.34 13.71 -22.25
N LEU A 109 4.62 13.48 -21.94
CA LEU A 109 5.76 13.98 -22.70
C LEU A 109 5.92 13.30 -24.07
N THR A 110 5.58 12.01 -24.16
CA THR A 110 5.72 11.21 -25.40
C THR A 110 4.42 11.11 -26.20
N SER A 111 3.32 11.76 -25.74
CA SER A 111 2.02 11.76 -26.42
C SER A 111 2.03 12.28 -27.87
N ASN A 112 3.07 13.01 -28.28
CA ASN A 112 3.10 13.71 -29.56
C ASN A 112 4.09 13.19 -30.60
N ASN A 113 5.01 12.27 -30.29
CA ASN A 113 5.98 11.76 -31.27
C ASN A 113 6.59 10.41 -30.88
N SER A 114 6.73 9.55 -31.89
CA SER A 114 7.73 8.47 -32.04
C SER A 114 7.33 7.04 -31.65
N ASP A 115 7.76 6.10 -32.50
CA ASP A 115 7.82 4.63 -32.33
C ASP A 115 8.60 4.15 -31.08
N ALA A 116 9.02 5.07 -30.20
CA ALA A 116 9.76 4.83 -28.96
C ALA A 116 8.85 4.81 -27.72
N ASN A 117 7.53 4.89 -27.89
CA ASN A 117 6.58 4.94 -26.80
C ASN A 117 6.18 3.52 -26.39
N PHE A 118 6.85 2.96 -25.37
CA PHE A 118 6.72 1.55 -25.00
C PHE A 118 5.43 1.23 -24.20
N VAL A 119 4.68 2.25 -23.80
CA VAL A 119 3.51 2.16 -22.93
C VAL A 119 2.27 2.48 -23.75
N PRO A 120 1.35 1.52 -23.97
CA PRO A 120 0.13 1.76 -24.73
C PRO A 120 -0.66 2.95 -24.16
N ILE A 121 -0.68 4.08 -24.87
CA ILE A 121 -1.38 5.29 -24.45
C ILE A 121 -2.79 5.28 -25.04
N ASN A 122 -3.78 5.11 -24.17
CA ASN A 122 -5.14 5.49 -24.49
C ASN A 122 -5.74 6.23 -23.30
N ARG A 123 -6.72 7.11 -23.56
CA ARG A 123 -7.25 8.00 -22.51
C ARG A 123 -7.72 7.28 -21.24
N ALA A 124 -8.30 6.09 -21.41
CA ALA A 124 -8.76 5.26 -20.29
C ALA A 124 -7.59 4.70 -19.47
N GLY A 125 -6.55 4.19 -20.15
CA GLY A 125 -5.31 3.74 -19.53
C GLY A 125 -4.59 4.88 -18.80
N ASP A 126 -4.42 6.05 -19.43
CA ASP A 126 -3.75 7.20 -18.83
C ASP A 126 -4.43 7.65 -17.53
N LEU A 127 -5.77 7.71 -17.54
CA LEU A 127 -6.55 8.05 -16.36
C LEU A 127 -6.38 7.02 -15.23
N LEU A 128 -6.33 5.74 -15.59
CA LEU A 128 -6.07 4.66 -14.63
C LEU A 128 -4.66 4.77 -14.03
N HIS A 129 -3.64 5.14 -14.81
CA HIS A 129 -2.29 5.38 -14.30
C HIS A 129 -2.24 6.57 -13.33
N VAL A 130 -2.96 7.66 -13.62
CA VAL A 130 -3.11 8.80 -12.70
C VAL A 130 -3.80 8.35 -11.40
N GLY A 131 -4.89 7.58 -11.51
CA GLY A 131 -5.59 7.02 -10.37
C GLY A 131 -4.70 6.12 -9.51
N LEU A 132 -3.87 5.28 -10.13
CA LEU A 132 -2.92 4.41 -9.43
C LEU A 132 -1.79 5.19 -8.75
N ALA A 133 -1.22 6.20 -9.43
CA ALA A 133 -0.22 7.09 -8.84
C ALA A 133 -0.76 7.73 -7.55
N ALA A 134 -1.96 8.30 -7.63
CA ALA A 134 -2.63 8.91 -6.48
C ALA A 134 -2.96 7.88 -5.40
N GLY A 135 -3.53 6.73 -5.76
CA GLY A 135 -3.95 5.68 -4.83
C GLY A 135 -2.79 5.09 -4.05
N LEU A 136 -1.65 4.84 -4.71
CA LEU A 136 -0.44 4.30 -4.08
C LEU A 136 0.19 5.30 -3.10
N LEU A 137 0.35 6.57 -3.52
CA LEU A 137 0.94 7.61 -2.67
C LEU A 137 0.02 7.98 -1.50
N ALA A 138 -1.30 8.04 -1.72
CA ALA A 138 -2.28 8.24 -0.65
C ALA A 138 -2.26 7.08 0.35
N SER A 139 -2.19 5.84 -0.15
CA SER A 139 -2.07 4.63 0.68
C SER A 139 -0.80 4.66 1.53
N TRP A 140 0.34 5.02 0.93
CA TRP A 140 1.58 5.20 1.67
C TRP A 140 1.44 6.27 2.76
N PHE A 141 0.84 7.42 2.44
CA PHE A 141 0.67 8.52 3.37
C PHE A 141 -0.24 8.14 4.55
N VAL A 142 -1.43 7.59 4.27
CA VAL A 142 -2.40 7.19 5.31
C VAL A 142 -1.87 6.07 6.19
N SER A 143 -1.03 5.17 5.65
CA SER A 143 -0.41 4.11 6.41
C SER A 143 0.57 4.61 7.49
N LYS A 144 1.04 5.86 7.41
CA LYS A 144 1.84 6.51 8.48
C LYS A 144 0.98 6.83 9.70
N GLY A 145 -0.20 7.44 9.48
CA GLY A 145 -1.06 7.93 10.57
C GLY A 145 -1.64 6.81 11.45
N GLY A 146 -1.87 5.63 10.88
CA GLY A 146 -2.34 4.46 11.64
C GLY A 146 -1.34 3.95 12.67
N GLU A 147 -0.04 4.14 12.44
CA GLU A 147 1.00 3.78 13.42
C GLU A 147 1.12 4.79 14.57
N GLU A 148 1.01 6.07 14.29
CA GLU A 148 1.15 7.12 15.29
C GLU A 148 0.03 7.03 16.33
N ALA A 149 -1.21 6.82 15.88
CA ALA A 149 -2.35 6.57 16.75
C ALA A 149 -2.22 5.27 17.57
N ALA A 150 -1.64 4.22 16.98
CA ALA A 150 -1.38 2.95 17.67
C ALA A 150 -0.23 3.06 18.70
N LYS A 151 0.79 3.88 18.45
CA LYS A 151 1.86 4.17 19.42
C LYS A 151 1.35 5.00 20.59
N GLU A 152 0.57 6.06 20.32
CA GLU A 152 0.04 6.96 21.35
C GLU A 152 -0.95 6.26 22.30
N SER A 153 -1.75 5.32 21.80
CA SER A 153 -2.65 4.51 22.64
C SER A 153 -1.88 3.50 23.53
N ARG A 154 -0.80 2.90 23.03
CA ARG A 154 0.08 2.02 23.82
C ARG A 154 0.83 2.78 24.91
N ASP A 155 1.34 3.97 24.59
CA ASP A 155 2.08 4.81 25.55
C ASP A 155 1.17 5.29 26.69
N ARG A 156 -0.07 5.72 26.36
CA ARG A 156 -1.11 6.06 27.36
C ARG A 156 -1.46 4.88 28.28
N SER A 157 -1.55 3.67 27.75
CA SER A 157 -1.82 2.46 28.54
C SER A 157 -0.66 2.13 29.50
N MET A 158 0.59 2.36 29.11
CA MET A 158 1.76 2.14 29.96
C MET A 158 1.93 3.24 31.02
N GLY A 159 1.69 4.50 30.67
CA GLY A 159 1.74 5.64 31.60
C GLY A 159 0.68 5.57 32.72
N SER A 160 -0.53 5.09 32.41
CA SER A 160 -1.60 4.91 33.41
C SER A 160 -1.33 3.79 34.41
N SER A 161 -0.47 2.81 34.06
CA SER A 161 -0.14 1.68 34.94
C SER A 161 0.96 2.04 35.96
N GLY A 162 1.69 3.13 35.75
CA GLY A 162 2.74 3.62 36.65
C GLY A 162 2.28 4.62 37.72
N SER A 163 1.08 5.20 37.60
CA SER A 163 0.60 6.25 38.51
C SER A 163 -0.29 5.77 39.67
N THR A 164 -0.65 4.48 39.72
CA THR A 164 -1.54 3.90 40.75
C THR A 164 -0.82 3.41 42.01
N GLY A 165 0.47 3.71 42.18
CA GLY A 165 1.30 3.25 43.30
C GLY A 165 1.68 4.28 44.36
N SER A 166 1.02 5.44 44.44
CA SER A 166 1.38 6.48 45.45
C SER A 166 0.16 7.19 46.03
N SER A 167 -0.63 6.49 46.84
CA SER A 167 -1.46 7.14 47.87
C SER A 167 -1.74 6.19 49.02
N GLY A 168 -1.24 6.54 50.21
CA GLY A 168 -1.76 5.95 51.46
C GLY A 168 -0.75 5.78 52.59
N SER A 169 -0.39 6.86 53.29
CA SER A 169 -0.22 6.80 54.74
C SER A 169 -0.41 8.18 55.39
N THR A 170 -1.66 8.57 55.59
CA THR A 170 -2.03 9.59 56.59
C THR A 170 -2.05 8.90 57.96
N GLY A 171 -0.99 9.06 58.75
CA GLY A 171 -0.93 8.68 60.15
C GLY A 171 -0.93 9.94 61.02
N SER A 172 -2.06 10.24 61.64
CA SER A 172 -2.21 11.30 62.63
C SER A 172 -1.75 10.83 64.02
N SER A 173 -1.34 11.81 64.84
CA SER A 173 -1.44 11.91 66.31
C SER A 173 -0.12 12.11 67.08
N GLY A 174 -0.11 13.19 67.88
CA GLY A 174 0.85 13.45 68.95
C GLY A 174 0.88 14.95 69.34
N PRO A 175 0.25 15.37 70.45
CA PRO A 175 0.38 16.74 70.95
C PRO A 175 1.68 16.93 71.74
N PRO A 176 2.15 18.18 71.94
CA PRO A 176 3.41 18.46 72.62
C PRO A 176 3.23 18.43 74.15
N SER A 177 4.09 17.69 74.85
CA SER A 177 4.24 17.78 76.30
C SER A 177 5.28 18.84 76.65
N THR A 178 4.79 19.96 77.17
CA THR A 178 5.53 21.00 77.90
C THR A 178 5.77 20.57 79.36
N THR A 179 6.67 21.27 80.06
CA THR A 179 7.06 21.20 81.50
C THR A 179 8.17 20.19 81.82
N ALA A 180 9.20 20.50 82.62
CA ALA A 180 9.69 21.71 83.31
C ALA A 180 11.19 21.54 83.56
#